data_AF-C6JT21-F1
#
_entry.id   AF-C6JT21-F1
#
_cell.length_a   1.000
_cell.length_b   1.000
_cell.length_c   1.000
_cell.angle_alpha   90.00
_cell.angle_beta   90.00
_cell.angle_gamma   90.00
#
_symmetry.space_group_name_H-M   'P 1'
#
loop_
_entity.id
_entity.type
_entity.pdbx_description
1 polymer ?
#
loop_
_entity_poly.entity_id
_entity_poly.type
_entity_poly.pdbx_seq_one_letter_code
_entity_poly.pdbx_strand_id
1 'polypeptide(L)'
;NEWGGRNSLARANELCEEIFNWFTQSKEPLYIDDLEDKLDEGLISLNTEALDGSIGEVAEKLMIMHEECAEGNYISVEKLREASAHRIVHSHVKQVVSDDDGSDSDAGSMGEVDSEMMVDASHANAAPVGML
;
A
#
# COMPACT_ATOMS: atom_id res chain seq x y z
N ASN A 1 3.31 9.86 -4.59
CA ASN A 1 3.60 8.73 -5.49
C ASN A 1 3.14 8.95 -6.92
N GLU A 2 2.00 9.60 -7.19
CA GLU A 2 1.59 10.00 -8.57
C GLU A 2 1.62 8.85 -9.60
N TRP A 3 1.40 7.61 -9.17
CA TRP A 3 1.50 6.42 -10.04
C TRP A 3 0.49 6.48 -11.21
N GLY A 4 -0.64 7.17 -11.02
CA GLY A 4 -1.62 7.46 -12.08
C GLY A 4 -1.36 8.74 -12.89
N GLY A 5 -0.18 9.35 -12.78
CA GLY A 5 0.18 10.60 -13.45
C GLY A 5 -0.51 11.85 -12.87
N ARG A 6 -0.47 12.96 -13.62
CA ARG A 6 -0.97 14.29 -13.19
C ARG A 6 -2.45 14.33 -12.83
N ASN A 7 -3.22 13.35 -13.28
CA ASN A 7 -4.65 13.22 -13.04
C ASN A 7 -4.99 12.20 -11.94
N SER A 8 -4.00 11.62 -11.25
CA SER A 8 -4.24 10.57 -10.26
C SER A 8 -5.17 11.01 -9.13
N LEU A 9 -5.05 12.28 -8.68
CA LEU A 9 -5.94 12.84 -7.66
C LEU A 9 -7.38 12.97 -8.17
N ALA A 10 -7.56 13.40 -9.42
CA ALA A 10 -8.88 13.51 -10.02
C ALA A 10 -9.55 12.13 -10.14
N ARG A 11 -8.81 11.12 -10.63
CA ARG A 11 -9.28 9.73 -10.72
C ARG A 11 -9.62 9.13 -9.36
N ALA A 12 -8.82 9.42 -8.34
CA ALA A 12 -9.13 8.97 -6.98
C ALA A 12 -10.42 9.61 -6.44
N ASN A 13 -10.66 10.90 -6.71
CA ASN A 13 -11.91 11.55 -6.33
C ASN A 13 -13.12 11.01 -7.13
N GLU A 14 -12.95 10.78 -8.44
CA GLU A 14 -13.98 10.15 -9.28
C GLU A 14 -14.38 8.78 -8.73
N LEU A 15 -13.41 7.94 -8.34
CA LEU A 15 -13.66 6.65 -7.69
C LEU A 15 -14.41 6.82 -6.36
N CYS A 16 -14.02 7.79 -5.53
CA CYS A 16 -14.74 8.08 -4.28
C CYS A 16 -16.19 8.49 -4.53
N GLU A 17 -16.46 9.34 -5.52
CA GLU A 17 -17.81 9.76 -5.90
C GLU A 17 -18.63 8.61 -6.46
N GLU A 18 -18.03 7.74 -7.27
CA GLU A 18 -18.67 6.55 -7.82
C GLU A 18 -19.10 5.60 -6.71
N ILE A 19 -18.20 5.27 -5.78
CA ILE A 19 -18.49 4.39 -4.64
C ILE A 19 -19.58 5.03 -3.75
N PHE A 20 -19.49 6.34 -3.49
CA PHE A 20 -20.50 7.04 -2.69
C PHE A 20 -21.88 7.04 -3.36
N ASN A 21 -21.93 7.27 -4.67
CA ASN A 21 -23.17 7.18 -5.44
C ASN A 21 -23.72 5.76 -5.46
N TRP A 22 -22.86 4.75 -5.57
CA TRP A 22 -23.26 3.36 -5.49
C TRP A 22 -23.91 3.04 -4.14
N PHE A 23 -23.33 3.47 -3.02
CA PHE A 23 -23.95 3.29 -1.70
C PHE A 23 -25.30 4.00 -1.57
N THR A 24 -25.43 5.23 -2.08
CA THR A 24 -26.60 6.09 -1.80
C THR A 24 -27.75 5.96 -2.80
N GLN A 25 -27.46 5.55 -4.04
CA GLN A 25 -28.44 5.53 -5.13
C GLN A 25 -28.87 4.12 -5.54
N SER A 26 -28.13 3.09 -5.13
CA SER A 26 -28.49 1.70 -5.45
C SER A 26 -29.79 1.32 -4.75
N LYS A 27 -30.72 0.78 -5.54
CA LYS A 27 -32.01 0.25 -5.05
C LYS A 27 -31.99 -1.26 -4.84
N GLU A 28 -30.89 -1.89 -5.25
CA GLU A 28 -30.66 -3.33 -5.14
C GLU A 28 -29.79 -3.63 -3.91
N PRO A 29 -29.81 -4.88 -3.41
CA PRO A 29 -28.92 -5.29 -2.33
C PRO A 29 -27.46 -5.02 -2.73
N LEU A 30 -26.71 -4.37 -1.84
CA LEU A 30 -25.29 -4.13 -2.04
C LEU A 30 -24.52 -5.40 -1.65
N TYR A 31 -23.78 -5.97 -2.59
CA TYR A 31 -22.90 -7.10 -2.34
C TYR A 31 -21.45 -6.65 -2.22
N ILE A 32 -20.67 -7.33 -1.38
CA ILE A 32 -19.26 -7.02 -1.16
C ILE A 32 -18.44 -7.28 -2.43
N ASP A 33 -18.73 -8.37 -3.16
CA ASP A 33 -18.04 -8.71 -4.41
C ASP A 33 -18.16 -7.57 -5.44
N ASP A 34 -19.34 -6.95 -5.56
CA ASP A 34 -19.57 -5.81 -6.46
C ASP A 34 -18.77 -4.55 -6.07
N LEU A 35 -18.44 -4.40 -4.78
CA LEU A 35 -17.62 -3.31 -4.27
C LEU A 35 -16.13 -3.61 -4.47
N GLU A 36 -15.71 -4.86 -4.26
CA GLU A 36 -14.35 -5.32 -4.55
C GLU A 36 -13.99 -5.08 -6.02
N ASP A 37 -14.88 -5.45 -6.95
CA ASP A 37 -14.68 -5.23 -8.38
C ASP A 37 -14.49 -3.72 -8.72
N LYS A 38 -15.30 -2.83 -8.12
CA LYS A 38 -15.16 -1.37 -8.33
C LYS A 38 -13.85 -0.82 -7.77
N LEU A 39 -13.43 -1.32 -6.61
CA LEU A 39 -12.17 -0.91 -6.00
C LEU A 39 -10.97 -1.39 -6.84
N ASP A 40 -11.03 -2.62 -7.37
CA ASP A 40 -10.00 -3.17 -8.25
C ASP A 40 -9.90 -2.39 -9.57
N GLU A 41 -11.04 -2.12 -10.23
CA GLU A 41 -11.12 -1.27 -11.42
C GLU A 41 -10.56 0.14 -11.18
N GLY A 42 -10.84 0.70 -10.00
CA GLY A 42 -10.32 1.98 -9.55
C GLY A 42 -8.79 1.99 -9.39
N LEU A 43 -8.22 0.93 -8.81
CA LEU A 43 -6.76 0.77 -8.68
C LEU A 43 -6.10 0.63 -10.05
N ILE A 44 -6.68 -0.18 -10.95
CA ILE A 44 -6.20 -0.34 -12.33
C ILE A 44 -6.22 1.02 -13.05
N SER A 45 -7.27 1.83 -12.82
CA SER A 45 -7.37 3.20 -13.35
C SER A 45 -6.31 4.15 -12.79
N LEU A 46 -5.77 3.87 -11.61
CA LEU A 46 -4.62 4.55 -11.00
C LEU A 46 -3.28 3.90 -11.38
N ASN A 47 -3.27 2.97 -12.34
CA ASN A 47 -2.09 2.20 -12.77
C ASN A 47 -1.43 1.46 -11.61
N THR A 48 -2.26 0.90 -10.71
CA THR A 48 -1.85 0.16 -9.51
C THR A 48 -2.65 -1.15 -9.43
N GLU A 49 -2.11 -2.14 -8.73
CA GLU A 49 -2.80 -3.40 -8.40
C GLU A 49 -2.53 -3.75 -6.93
N ALA A 50 -3.49 -4.37 -6.25
CA ALA A 50 -3.34 -4.85 -4.88
C ALA A 50 -3.70 -6.33 -4.80
N LEU A 51 -2.68 -7.19 -4.65
CA LEU A 51 -2.81 -8.65 -4.66
C LEU A 51 -2.63 -9.27 -3.27
N ASP A 52 -2.60 -8.45 -2.22
CA ASP A 52 -2.42 -8.85 -0.83
C ASP A 52 -3.75 -9.13 -0.10
N GLY A 53 -4.88 -9.00 -0.78
CA GLY A 53 -6.22 -9.14 -0.20
C GLY A 53 -6.72 -7.87 0.48
N SER A 54 -5.95 -6.77 0.46
CA SER A 54 -6.36 -5.51 1.11
C SER A 54 -7.62 -4.89 0.50
N ILE A 55 -7.91 -5.18 -0.78
CA ILE A 55 -9.15 -4.73 -1.45
C ILE A 55 -10.38 -5.25 -0.70
N GLY A 56 -10.43 -6.54 -0.38
CA GLY A 56 -11.54 -7.14 0.36
C GLY A 56 -11.67 -6.60 1.78
N GLU A 57 -10.56 -6.39 2.48
CA GLU A 57 -10.59 -5.79 3.82
C GLU A 57 -11.11 -4.34 3.81
N VAL A 58 -10.80 -3.57 2.77
CA VAL A 58 -11.32 -2.21 2.59
C VAL A 58 -12.80 -2.25 2.24
N ALA A 59 -13.22 -3.14 1.34
CA ALA A 59 -14.62 -3.34 0.97
C ALA A 59 -15.47 -3.69 2.21
N GLU A 60 -15.01 -4.64 3.02
CA GLU A 60 -15.69 -5.05 4.26
C GLU A 60 -15.89 -3.85 5.21
N LYS A 61 -14.83 -3.08 5.47
CA LYS A 61 -14.91 -1.91 6.36
C LYS A 61 -15.88 -0.84 5.84
N LEU A 62 -15.92 -0.63 4.52
CA LEU A 62 -16.86 0.32 3.90
C LEU A 62 -18.30 -0.18 4.04
N MET A 63 -18.56 -1.47 3.84
CA MET A 63 -19.88 -2.08 4.01
C MET A 63 -20.38 -1.95 5.45
N ILE A 64 -19.53 -2.27 6.44
CA ILE A 64 -19.86 -2.10 7.87
C ILE A 64 -20.20 -0.64 8.18
N MET A 65 -19.35 0.29 7.74
CA MET A 65 -19.57 1.71 7.99
C MET A 65 -20.86 2.21 7.34
N HIS A 66 -21.20 1.72 6.14
CA HIS A 66 -22.47 2.02 5.48
C HIS A 66 -23.67 1.48 6.26
N GLU A 67 -23.62 0.24 6.75
CA GLU A 67 -24.68 -0.36 7.56
C GLU A 67 -24.90 0.43 8.86
N GLU A 68 -23.82 0.76 9.58
CA GLU A 68 -23.90 1.59 10.77
C GLU A 68 -24.53 2.96 10.46
N CYS A 69 -24.16 3.60 9.34
CA CYS A 69 -24.77 4.87 8.93
C CYS A 69 -26.27 4.73 8.64
N ALA A 70 -26.70 3.62 8.04
CA ALA A 70 -28.11 3.33 7.78
C ALA A 70 -28.91 3.15 9.09
N GLU A 71 -28.27 2.63 10.14
CA GLU A 71 -28.84 2.54 11.49
C GLU A 71 -28.77 3.85 12.29
N GLY A 72 -28.13 4.89 11.74
CA GLY A 72 -27.90 6.17 12.41
C GLY A 72 -26.74 6.16 13.41
N ASN A 73 -25.89 5.13 13.38
CA ASN A 73 -24.65 5.02 14.13
C ASN A 73 -23.47 5.52 13.28
N TYR A 74 -22.75 6.53 13.76
CA TYR A 74 -21.64 7.15 13.04
C TYR A 74 -20.28 6.95 13.73
N ILE A 75 -20.17 5.99 14.65
CA ILE A 75 -18.96 5.76 15.44
C ILE A 75 -17.76 5.43 14.54
N SER A 76 -17.93 4.56 13.53
CA SER A 76 -16.83 4.22 12.62
C SER A 76 -16.38 5.41 11.76
N VAL A 77 -17.30 6.26 11.34
CA VAL A 77 -16.99 7.51 10.62
C VAL A 77 -16.19 8.47 11.53
N GLU A 78 -16.58 8.59 12.80
CA GLU A 78 -15.86 9.42 13.76
C GLU A 78 -14.45 8.90 14.03
N LYS A 79 -14.29 7.60 14.28
CA LYS A 79 -12.97 6.96 14.42
C LYS A 79 -12.09 7.17 13.18
N LEU A 80 -12.66 7.03 11.99
CA LEU A 80 -11.95 7.27 10.74
C LEU A 80 -11.51 8.73 10.61
N ARG A 81 -12.40 9.67 10.96
CA ARG A 81 -12.11 11.11 10.96
C ARG A 81 -10.96 11.44 11.91
N GLU A 82 -11.01 10.93 13.14
CA GLU A 82 -9.92 11.07 14.11
C GLU A 82 -8.61 10.49 13.57
N ALA A 83 -8.61 9.25 13.07
CA ALA A 83 -7.41 8.62 12.51
C ALA A 83 -6.82 9.39 11.30
N SER A 84 -7.68 10.00 10.47
CA SER A 84 -7.25 10.84 9.35
C SER A 84 -6.59 12.14 9.81
N ALA A 85 -7.13 12.79 10.84
CA ALA A 85 -6.58 14.02 11.41
C ALA A 85 -5.16 13.79 11.97
N HIS A 86 -4.94 12.66 12.66
CA HIS A 86 -3.61 12.29 13.16
C HIS A 86 -2.60 12.10 12.02
N ARG A 87 -2.98 11.47 10.91
CA ARG A 87 -2.10 11.29 9.74
C ARG A 87 -1.71 12.62 9.09
N ILE A 88 -2.63 13.57 8.99
CA ILE A 88 -2.33 14.91 8.45
C ILE A 88 -1.29 15.62 9.32
N VAL A 89 -1.41 15.56 10.66
CA VAL A 89 -0.46 16.20 11.57
C VAL A 89 0.96 15.64 11.42
N HIS A 90 1.10 14.32 11.23
CA HIS A 90 2.41 13.70 11.01
C HIS A 90 3.06 14.02 9.65
N SER A 91 2.26 14.39 8.63
CA SER A 91 2.77 14.76 7.30
C SER A 91 3.45 16.13 7.24
N HIS A 92 3.31 16.99 8.26
CA HIS A 92 3.85 18.36 8.25
C HIS A 92 5.32 18.48 8.70
N VAL A 93 6.04 17.37 8.93
CA VAL A 93 7.48 17.42 9.25
C VAL A 93 8.28 17.76 7.99
N LYS A 94 8.49 19.07 7.82
CA LYS A 94 9.21 19.73 6.73
C LYS A 94 10.69 19.30 6.72
N GLN A 95 11.12 18.67 5.62
CA GLN A 95 12.53 18.48 5.27
C GLN A 95 13.16 19.86 5.02
N VAL A 96 14.15 20.23 5.84
CA VAL A 96 14.91 21.47 5.69
C VAL A 96 15.94 21.24 4.57
N VAL A 97 15.81 21.99 3.49
CA VAL A 97 16.73 21.97 2.33
C VAL A 97 18.07 22.59 2.71
N SER A 98 19.15 21.97 2.25
CA SER A 98 20.55 22.33 2.46
C SER A 98 20.90 23.71 1.91
N ASP A 99 21.68 24.48 2.68
CA ASP A 99 22.57 25.52 2.15
C ASP A 99 23.98 24.94 2.07
N ASP A 100 24.52 25.02 0.86
CA ASP A 100 25.84 24.60 0.38
C ASP A 100 26.93 25.54 0.92
N ASP A 101 27.97 25.00 1.57
CA ASP A 101 29.28 25.65 1.65
C ASP A 101 30.38 24.59 1.54
N GLY A 102 31.14 24.68 0.45
CA GLY A 102 32.14 23.73 0.02
C GLY A 102 33.39 23.74 0.91
N SER A 103 33.91 22.54 1.16
CA SER A 103 35.30 22.38 1.57
C SER A 103 35.88 21.16 0.86
N ASP A 104 36.51 21.44 -0.28
CA ASP A 104 37.50 20.58 -0.93
C ASP A 104 38.70 20.39 -0.01
N SER A 105 39.18 19.16 0.15
CA SER A 105 40.61 18.79 0.00
C SER A 105 40.80 17.27 0.12
N ASP A 106 41.55 16.79 -0.87
CA ASP A 106 42.22 15.51 -1.12
C ASP A 106 43.00 14.89 0.07
N ALA A 107 43.49 13.65 0.11
CA ALA A 107 43.94 12.73 -0.92
C ALA A 107 44.02 11.27 -0.40
N GLY A 108 43.77 10.31 -1.30
CA GLY A 108 44.60 9.12 -1.53
C GLY A 108 44.52 7.94 -0.55
N SER A 109 43.93 6.81 -1.02
CA SER A 109 44.64 5.53 -1.02
C SER A 109 44.02 4.55 -2.00
N MET A 110 44.88 4.10 -2.92
CA MET A 110 44.75 3.14 -4.00
C MET A 110 44.67 1.66 -3.54
N GLY A 111 44.00 0.82 -4.33
CA GLY A 111 44.31 -0.62 -4.51
C GLY A 111 43.53 -1.58 -3.59
N GLU A 112 42.46 -2.25 -4.04
CA GLU A 112 42.40 -3.46 -4.89
C GLU A 112 42.57 -4.79 -4.13
N VAL A 113 41.64 -5.72 -4.40
CA VAL A 113 41.55 -7.18 -4.12
C VAL A 113 41.40 -7.63 -2.65
N ASP A 114 40.63 -8.64 -2.26
CA ASP A 114 40.14 -9.85 -2.94
C ASP A 114 38.84 -10.32 -2.27
N SER A 115 37.79 -10.65 -3.04
CA SER A 115 36.56 -11.23 -2.48
C SER A 115 36.67 -12.75 -2.48
N GLU A 116 37.14 -13.33 -1.37
CA GLU A 116 37.14 -14.77 -1.14
C GLU A 116 35.70 -15.30 -1.02
N MET A 117 35.25 -15.94 -2.09
CA MET A 117 34.00 -16.70 -2.17
C MET A 117 34.11 -18.04 -1.41
N MET A 118 33.41 -18.15 -0.27
CA MET A 118 33.31 -19.42 0.47
C MET A 118 32.44 -20.41 -0.32
N VAL A 119 33.03 -21.53 -0.72
CA VAL A 119 32.32 -22.68 -1.28
C VAL A 119 31.67 -23.47 -0.14
N ASP A 120 30.34 -23.62 -0.19
CA ASP A 120 29.63 -24.51 0.72
C ASP A 120 30.02 -25.97 0.42
N ALA A 121 30.61 -26.64 1.41
CA ALA A 121 30.95 -28.05 1.32
C ALA A 121 29.67 -28.88 1.51
N SER A 122 29.07 -29.30 0.39
CA SER A 122 28.01 -30.31 0.38
C SER A 122 28.49 -31.59 1.08
N HIS A 123 27.88 -31.90 2.23
CA HIS A 123 28.10 -33.13 2.98
C HIS A 123 27.61 -34.32 2.15
N ALA A 124 28.54 -35.08 1.57
CA ALA A 124 28.25 -36.34 0.89
C ALA A 124 27.84 -37.38 1.92
N ASN A 125 26.53 -37.66 1.97
CA ASN A 125 25.94 -38.80 2.65
C ASN A 125 26.51 -40.10 2.03
N ALA A 126 27.32 -40.82 2.79
CA ALA A 126 27.86 -42.11 2.37
C ALA A 126 26.75 -43.16 2.32
N ALA A 127 26.72 -43.87 1.19
CA ALA A 127 25.66 -44.76 0.72
C ALA A 127 25.50 -46.07 1.53
N PRO A 128 24.41 -46.84 1.28
CA PRO A 128 23.95 -47.94 2.13
C PRO A 128 24.65 -49.27 1.80
N VAL A 129 24.73 -50.18 2.77
CA VAL A 129 25.09 -51.58 2.51
C VAL A 129 24.19 -52.54 3.30
N GLY A 130 23.41 -53.32 2.55
CA GLY A 130 23.31 -54.77 2.77
C GLY A 130 22.23 -55.28 3.73
N MET A 131 21.09 -55.65 3.15
CA MET A 131 20.09 -56.57 3.71
C MET A 131 20.55 -58.01 3.43
N LEU A 132 20.64 -58.84 4.49
CA LEU A 132 20.29 -60.27 4.63
C LEU A 132 20.96 -60.87 5.88
#